data_AF-A0A2V7KT07-F1
#
_entry.id   AF-A0A2V7KT07-F1
#
_cell.length_a   1.000
_cell.length_b   1.000
_cell.length_c   1.000
_cell.angle_alpha   90.00
_cell.angle_beta   90.00
_cell.angle_gamma   90.00
#
_symmetry.space_group_name_H-M   'P 1'
#
loop_
_entity.id
_entity.type
_entity.pdbx_description
1 polymer ?
#
loop_
_entity_poly.entity_id
_entity_poly.type
_entity_poly.pdbx_seq_one_letter_code
_entity_poly.pdbx_strand_id
1 'polypeptide(L)'
;MGWARSRGDRAEGQGLRRGAWYHVVENPSKDYVVLDVHHVEVRIPKGDVEIRTERPNAWSVVREPHLVCPGCHARAVIPEGQKNAKCGECGRTFPVDWKD
;
A
#
# COMPACT_ATOMS: atom_id res chain seq x y z
N MET A 1 -21.99 6.84 4.98
CA MET A 1 -20.82 6.92 4.07
C MET A 1 -19.60 7.26 4.90
N GLY A 2 -18.42 6.75 4.51
CA GLY A 2 -17.24 6.70 5.36
C GLY A 2 -15.95 6.97 4.57
N TRP A 3 -14.85 6.40 5.06
CA TRP A 3 -13.52 6.60 4.51
C TRP A 3 -12.87 5.25 4.24
N ALA A 4 -12.08 5.18 3.17
CA ALA A 4 -11.29 3.99 2.85
C ALA A 4 -9.83 4.34 2.59
N ARG A 5 -8.93 3.40 2.91
CA ARG A 5 -7.51 3.47 2.55
C ARG A 5 -7.05 2.13 1.98
N SER A 6 -5.94 2.14 1.23
CA SER A 6 -5.28 0.90 0.78
C SER A 6 -4.85 0.03 1.97
N ARG A 7 -5.04 -1.29 1.84
CA ARG A 7 -4.38 -2.29 2.70
C ARG A 7 -2.97 -2.52 2.17
N GLY A 8 -1.98 -1.91 2.81
CA GLY A 8 -0.60 -1.93 2.30
C GLY A 8 -0.52 -1.19 0.96
N ASP A 9 0.08 -1.83 -0.04
CA ASP A 9 0.28 -1.34 -1.41
C ASP A 9 -0.77 -1.83 -2.41
N ARG A 10 -1.74 -2.65 -1.97
CA ARG A 10 -2.67 -3.37 -2.86
C ARG A 10 -3.50 -2.47 -3.78
N ALA A 11 -3.82 -1.25 -3.35
CA ALA A 11 -4.62 -0.31 -4.12
C ALA A 11 -3.80 0.81 -4.81
N GLU A 12 -2.46 0.74 -4.78
CA GLU A 12 -1.60 1.78 -5.39
C GLU A 12 -1.70 1.80 -6.91
N GLY A 13 -1.85 0.64 -7.54
CA GLY A 13 -2.03 0.53 -8.99
C GLY A 13 -3.29 1.24 -9.51
N GLN A 14 -4.26 1.49 -8.62
CA GLN A 14 -5.49 2.23 -8.90
C GLN A 14 -5.42 3.69 -8.44
N GLY A 15 -4.24 4.16 -7.98
CA GLY A 15 -3.98 5.55 -7.65
C GLY A 15 -4.12 5.93 -6.18
N LEU A 16 -4.40 4.98 -5.27
CA LEU A 16 -4.42 5.27 -3.84
C LEU A 16 -2.99 5.40 -3.31
N ARG A 17 -2.70 6.47 -2.56
CA ARG A 17 -1.43 6.64 -1.85
C ARG A 17 -1.47 5.84 -0.54
N ARG A 18 -0.36 5.15 -0.19
CA ARG A 18 -0.25 4.43 1.09
C ARG A 18 -0.56 5.36 2.27
N GLY A 19 -1.39 4.89 3.18
CA GLY A 19 -1.76 5.64 4.39
C GLY A 19 -2.73 6.81 4.16
N ALA A 20 -3.04 7.19 2.92
CA ALA A 20 -4.04 8.21 2.64
C ALA A 20 -5.46 7.63 2.75
N TRP A 21 -6.38 8.44 3.25
CA TRP A 21 -7.80 8.11 3.35
C TRP A 21 -8.61 8.89 2.33
N TYR A 22 -9.49 8.18 1.64
CA TYR A 22 -10.33 8.68 0.56
C TYR A 22 -11.80 8.55 0.94
N HIS A 23 -12.62 9.48 0.47
CA HIS A 23 -14.04 9.50 0.79
C HIS A 23 -14.79 8.44 -0.01
N VAL A 24 -15.67 7.70 0.65
CA VAL A 24 -16.57 6.74 0.00
C VAL A 24 -17.79 7.52 -0.52
N VAL A 25 -17.94 7.60 -1.84
CA VAL A 25 -18.98 8.44 -2.49
C VAL A 25 -20.28 7.71 -2.78
N GLU A 26 -20.25 6.37 -2.83
CA GLU A 26 -21.44 5.54 -3.06
C GLU A 26 -21.63 4.53 -1.92
N ASN A 27 -22.84 3.99 -1.77
CA ASN A 27 -23.05 2.87 -0.86
C ASN A 27 -22.20 1.67 -1.32
N PRO A 28 -21.29 1.14 -0.48
CA PRO A 28 -20.41 0.05 -0.89
C PRO A 28 -21.21 -1.16 -1.37
N SER A 29 -20.87 -1.64 -2.56
CA SER A 29 -21.33 -2.93 -3.06
C SER A 29 -20.72 -4.07 -2.22
N LYS A 30 -21.16 -5.30 -2.49
CA LYS A 30 -20.57 -6.50 -1.88
C LYS A 30 -19.09 -6.64 -2.26
N ASP A 31 -18.75 -6.31 -3.50
CA ASP A 31 -17.45 -6.66 -4.10
C ASP A 31 -16.49 -5.46 -4.25
N TYR A 32 -17.03 -4.24 -4.37
CA TYR A 32 -16.23 -3.02 -4.58
C TYR A 32 -16.75 -1.82 -3.79
N VAL A 33 -15.88 -0.82 -3.64
CA VAL A 33 -16.21 0.50 -3.13
C VAL A 33 -15.82 1.57 -4.16
N VAL A 34 -16.59 2.65 -4.23
CA VAL A 34 -16.29 3.81 -5.08
C VAL A 34 -15.71 4.91 -4.21
N LEU A 35 -14.50 5.36 -4.55
CA LEU A 35 -13.75 6.35 -3.80
C LEU A 35 -13.54 7.61 -4.64
N ASP A 36 -13.66 8.77 -4.01
CA ASP A 36 -13.16 10.02 -4.58
C ASP A 36 -11.64 10.09 -4.41
N VAL A 37 -10.91 9.95 -5.52
CA VAL A 37 -9.46 10.07 -5.62
C VAL A 37 -9.12 11.29 -6.48
N HIS A 38 -8.82 12.42 -5.84
CA HIS A 38 -8.56 13.69 -6.53
C HIS A 38 -9.69 14.13 -7.49
N HIS A 39 -10.95 14.05 -7.04
CA HIS A 39 -12.14 14.39 -7.81
C HIS A 39 -12.46 13.42 -8.96
N VAL A 40 -11.86 12.22 -8.92
CA VAL A 40 -12.15 11.12 -9.84
C VAL A 40 -12.71 9.95 -9.05
N GLU A 41 -13.85 9.44 -9.48
CA GLU A 41 -14.46 8.26 -8.88
C GLU A 41 -13.74 6.99 -9.35
N VAL A 42 -13.12 6.28 -8.41
CA VAL A 42 -12.37 5.06 -8.68
C VAL A 42 -13.00 3.87 -7.98
N ARG A 43 -13.25 2.78 -8.72
CA ARG A 43 -13.76 1.52 -8.19
C ARG A 43 -12.59 0.65 -7.71
N ILE A 44 -12.60 0.30 -6.43
CA ILE A 44 -11.57 -0.54 -5.79
C ILE A 44 -12.20 -1.82 -5.23
N PRO A 45 -11.60 -3.00 -5.44
CA PRO A 45 -12.03 -4.23 -4.77
C PRO A 45 -12.04 -4.05 -3.25
N LYS A 46 -13.12 -4.48 -2.61
CA LYS A 46 -13.29 -4.27 -1.16
C LYS A 46 -12.21 -4.96 -0.31
N GLY A 47 -11.64 -6.06 -0.84
CA GLY A 47 -10.54 -6.80 -0.19
C GLY A 47 -9.20 -6.06 -0.16
N ASP A 48 -9.02 -5.03 -1.00
CA ASP A 48 -7.77 -4.27 -1.10
C ASP A 48 -7.78 -3.01 -0.25
N VAL A 49 -8.90 -2.71 0.41
CA VAL A 49 -9.07 -1.52 1.25
C VAL A 49 -9.54 -1.84 2.66
N GLU A 50 -9.16 -0.96 3.58
CA GLU A 50 -9.75 -0.87 4.91
C GLU A 50 -10.77 0.26 4.90
N ILE A 51 -11.99 -0.01 5.38
CA ILE A 51 -13.09 0.95 5.41
C ILE A 51 -13.42 1.26 6.87
N ARG A 52 -13.63 2.54 7.18
CA ARG A 52 -14.16 3.00 8.46
C ARG A 52 -15.28 4.01 8.27
N THR A 53 -16.14 4.14 9.26
CA THR A 53 -17.26 5.08 9.23
C THR A 53 -16.82 6.50 9.57
N GLU A 54 -15.95 6.64 10.57
CA GLU A 54 -15.52 7.95 11.08
C GLU A 54 -14.45 8.61 10.23
N ARG A 55 -14.43 9.95 10.24
CA ARG A 55 -13.40 10.72 9.56
C ARG A 55 -12.04 10.49 10.22
N PRO A 56 -10.98 10.23 9.42
CA PRO A 56 -9.60 10.26 9.87
C PRO A 56 -9.28 11.52 10.67
N ASN A 57 -8.86 11.35 11.92
CA ASN A 57 -8.40 12.43 12.81
C ASN A 57 -6.96 12.21 13.32
N ALA A 58 -6.28 11.18 12.84
CA ALA A 58 -4.92 10.83 13.21
C ALA A 58 -4.08 10.50 11.98
N TRP A 59 -2.76 10.64 12.12
CA TRP A 59 -1.79 10.25 11.11
C TRP A 59 -1.83 8.74 10.89
N SER A 60 -1.74 8.32 9.62
CA SER A 60 -1.52 6.92 9.30
C SER A 60 -0.02 6.65 9.25
N VAL A 61 0.45 5.65 10.00
CA VAL A 61 1.82 5.18 9.90
C VAL A 61 1.94 4.24 8.70
N VAL A 62 2.84 4.55 7.79
CA VAL A 62 3.22 3.68 6.66
C VAL A 62 4.57 3.08 7.00
N ARG A 63 4.64 1.75 7.07
CA ARG A 63 5.91 1.03 7.23
C ARG A 63 6.37 0.57 5.86
N GLU A 64 7.57 1.00 5.48
CA GLU A 64 8.25 0.55 4.27
C GLU A 64 9.47 -0.29 4.69
N PRO A 65 9.41 -1.62 4.52
CA PRO A 65 10.53 -2.47 4.87
C PRO A 65 11.71 -2.12 3.96
N HIS A 66 12.87 -1.91 4.58
CA HIS A 66 14.12 -1.76 3.85
C HIS A 66 14.95 -3.02 4.01
N LEU A 67 15.53 -3.47 2.90
CA LEU A 67 16.54 -4.50 2.89
C LEU A 67 17.91 -3.87 3.02
N VAL A 68 18.83 -4.62 3.64
CA VAL A 68 20.25 -4.32 3.65
C VAL A 68 20.94 -5.34 2.76
N CYS A 69 21.62 -4.88 1.70
CA CYS A 69 22.27 -5.77 0.75
C CYS A 69 23.41 -6.56 1.43
N PRO A 70 23.39 -7.91 1.41
CA PRO A 70 24.47 -8.72 1.99
C PRO A 70 25.84 -8.50 1.34
N GLY A 71 25.86 -8.01 0.09
CA GLY A 71 27.09 -7.85 -0.67
C GLY A 71 27.77 -6.48 -0.53
N CYS A 72 27.01 -5.41 -0.31
CA CYS A 72 27.54 -4.03 -0.32
C CYS A 72 26.89 -3.10 0.72
N HIS A 73 25.96 -3.61 1.55
CA HIS A 73 25.32 -2.90 2.66
C HIS A 73 24.44 -1.71 2.25
N ALA A 74 24.26 -1.48 0.95
CA ALA A 74 23.29 -0.55 0.42
C ALA A 74 21.89 -0.89 0.91
N ARG A 75 21.11 0.14 1.22
CA ARG A 75 19.69 0.01 1.60
C ARG A 75 18.82 0.08 0.36
N ALA A 76 17.81 -0.76 0.30
CA ALA A 76 16.78 -0.72 -0.73
C ALA A 76 15.42 -0.89 -0.10
N VAL A 77 14.43 -0.08 -0.51
CA VAL A 77 13.04 -0.31 -0.15
C VAL A 77 12.43 -1.23 -1.19
N ILE A 78 11.67 -2.24 -0.75
CA ILE A 78 10.97 -3.16 -1.65
C ILE A 78 9.50 -3.32 -1.24
N PRO A 79 8.61 -3.69 -2.19
CA PRO A 79 7.27 -4.16 -1.86
C PRO A 79 7.33 -5.36 -0.91
N GLU A 80 6.32 -5.47 -0.05
CA GLU A 80 6.22 -6.57 0.91
C GLU A 80 6.03 -7.92 0.19
N GLY A 81 6.57 -8.99 0.75
CA GLY A 81 6.34 -10.36 0.24
C GLY A 81 7.15 -10.75 -1.01
N GLN A 82 8.08 -9.92 -1.49
CA GLN A 82 9.01 -10.37 -2.54
C GLN A 82 9.92 -11.49 -2.03
N LYS A 83 10.12 -12.53 -2.85
CA LYS A 83 10.99 -13.66 -2.50
C LYS A 83 12.48 -13.38 -2.72
N ASN A 84 12.80 -12.52 -3.68
CA ASN A 84 14.17 -12.16 -4.05
C ASN A 84 14.23 -10.66 -4.34
N ALA A 85 15.38 -10.03 -4.06
CA ALA A 85 15.63 -8.62 -4.36
C ALA A 85 16.98 -8.44 -5.06
N LYS A 86 17.00 -7.63 -6.12
CA LYS A 86 18.22 -7.20 -6.81
C LYS A 86 18.70 -5.88 -6.21
N CYS A 87 19.95 -5.82 -5.79
CA CYS A 87 20.58 -4.60 -5.31
C CYS A 87 20.80 -3.61 -6.48
N GLY A 88 20.32 -2.38 -6.34
CA GLY A 88 20.55 -1.31 -7.31
C GLY A 88 22.00 -0.87 -7.42
N GLU A 89 22.77 -0.95 -6.33
CA GLU A 89 24.16 -0.49 -6.29
C GLU A 89 25.14 -1.53 -6.88
N CYS A 90 25.15 -2.75 -6.34
CA CYS A 90 26.11 -3.78 -6.77
C CYS A 90 25.56 -4.79 -7.80
N GLY A 91 24.29 -4.68 -8.17
CA GLY A 91 23.64 -5.53 -9.18
C GLY A 91 23.36 -6.98 -8.77
N ARG A 92 23.81 -7.44 -7.60
CA ARG A 92 23.60 -8.82 -7.10
C ARG A 92 22.17 -9.03 -6.60
N THR A 93 21.67 -10.26 -6.74
CA THR A 93 20.33 -10.69 -6.30
C THR A 93 20.44 -11.66 -5.13
N PHE A 94 19.65 -11.46 -4.09
CA PHE A 94 19.60 -12.32 -2.89
C PHE A 94 18.15 -12.64 -2.51
N PRO A 95 17.88 -13.78 -1.85
CA PRO A 95 16.58 -14.07 -1.27
C PRO A 95 16.26 -13.11 -0.13
N VAL A 96 14.97 -12.81 0.06
CA VAL A 96 14.49 -11.95 1.15
C VAL A 96 14.00 -12.82 2.30
N ASP A 97 14.56 -12.61 3.49
CA ASP A 97 14.07 -13.22 4.72
C ASP A 97 13.15 -12.21 5.45
N TRP A 98 11.87 -12.56 5.56
CA TRP A 98 10.81 -11.71 6.15
C TRP A 98 10.56 -12.01 7.63
N LYS A 99 11.48 -12.69 8.32
CA LYS A 99 11.30 -13.16 9.70
C LYS A 99 11.62 -12.12 10.80
N ASP A 100 11.79 -10.85 10.45
CA ASP A 100 12.14 -9.77 11.39
C ASP A 100 10.89 -9.04 11.97
#